data_AF-A0A925WYE9-F1
#
_entry.id   AF-A0A925WYE9-F1
#
_cell.length_a   1.000
_cell.length_b   1.000
_cell.length_c   1.000
_cell.angle_alpha   90.00
_cell.angle_beta   90.00
_cell.angle_gamma   90.00
#
_symmetry.space_group_name_H-M   'P 1'
#
loop_
_entity.id
_entity.type
_entity.pdbx_description
1 polymer ?
#
loop_
_entity_poly.entity_id
_entity_poly.type
_entity_poly.pdbx_seq_one_letter_code
_entity_poly.pdbx_strand_id
1 'polypeptide(L)'
;MPDSSMQRRRRVVITGIGVVSPNGVGADTFATSCTAGRSGIFALPEFPDGNLKSSAAAQVRDFDPTTFMDFAEARRVPRMVHLALAASREALASSNF
;
A
#
# COMPACT_ATOMS: atom_id res chain seq x y z
N MET A 1 -19.24 47.90 1.44
CA MET A 1 -18.30 47.02 2.17
C MET A 1 -18.11 45.75 1.35
N PRO A 2 -16.89 45.34 0.96
CA PRO A 2 -16.70 44.07 0.29
C PRO A 2 -16.75 42.93 1.32
N ASP A 3 -17.49 41.89 0.95
CA ASP A 3 -17.68 40.63 1.67
C ASP A 3 -16.33 39.97 2.02
N SER A 4 -16.11 39.77 3.32
CA SER A 4 -14.89 39.20 3.90
C SER A 4 -14.86 37.66 3.91
N SER A 5 -15.77 36.98 3.21
CA SER A 5 -15.91 35.52 3.28
C SER A 5 -15.25 34.71 2.15
N MET A 6 -14.57 35.32 1.18
CA MET A 6 -13.85 34.58 0.14
C MET A 6 -12.39 34.28 0.51
N GLN A 7 -12.17 33.49 1.57
CA GLN A 7 -10.88 32.84 1.75
C GLN A 7 -10.63 31.92 0.56
N ARG A 8 -9.67 32.27 -0.32
CA ARG A 8 -9.21 31.37 -1.39
C ARG A 8 -8.78 30.06 -0.74
N ARG A 9 -9.54 28.98 -0.98
CA ARG A 9 -9.23 27.65 -0.45
C ARG A 9 -7.80 27.29 -0.83
N ARG A 10 -7.02 26.82 0.15
CA ARG A 10 -5.62 26.42 -0.06
C ARG A 10 -5.56 25.31 -1.10
N ARG A 11 -4.78 25.49 -2.17
CA ARG A 11 -4.56 24.44 -3.18
C ARG A 11 -3.71 23.33 -2.56
N VAL A 12 -4.13 22.08 -2.74
CA VAL A 12 -3.41 20.88 -2.29
C VAL A 12 -3.20 20.00 -3.52
N VAL A 13 -2.00 19.45 -3.66
CA VAL A 13 -1.61 18.54 -4.74
C VAL A 13 -0.98 17.29 -4.15
N ILE A 14 -1.04 16.18 -4.89
CA ILE A 14 -0.35 14.93 -4.55
C ILE A 14 1.05 15.03 -5.15
N THR A 15 2.09 15.05 -4.31
CA THR A 15 3.49 15.14 -4.74
C THR A 15 4.21 13.80 -4.72
N GLY A 16 3.69 12.82 -3.99
CA GLY A 16 4.26 11.48 -3.91
C GLY A 16 3.20 10.43 -3.64
N ILE A 17 3.48 9.21 -4.12
CA ILE A 17 2.64 8.04 -4.00
C ILE A 17 3.55 6.86 -3.65
N GLY A 18 3.10 6.01 -2.74
CA GLY A 18 3.75 4.73 -2.46
C GLY A 18 2.71 3.64 -2.35
N VAL A 19 3.05 2.44 -2.80
CA VAL A 19 2.10 1.34 -2.99
C VAL A 19 2.69 0.02 -2.55
N VAL A 20 1.96 -0.67 -1.69
CA VAL A 20 2.23 -2.07 -1.34
C VAL A 20 0.96 -2.85 -1.62
N SER A 21 0.92 -3.57 -2.74
CA SER A 21 -0.28 -4.25 -3.22
C SER A 21 0.01 -5.66 -3.75
N PRO A 22 -0.98 -6.57 -3.76
CA PRO A 22 -0.78 -7.96 -4.22
C PRO A 22 -0.38 -8.08 -5.69
N ASN A 23 -0.73 -7.10 -6.53
CA ASN A 23 -0.36 -7.08 -7.95
C ASN A 23 0.88 -6.21 -8.24
N GLY A 24 1.50 -5.62 -7.21
CA GLY A 24 2.74 -4.86 -7.35
C GLY A 24 3.13 -4.12 -6.08
N VAL A 25 4.37 -4.32 -5.63
CA VAL A 25 5.01 -3.46 -4.63
C VAL A 25 5.81 -2.40 -5.40
N GLY A 26 5.58 -1.14 -5.03
CA GLY A 26 6.08 0.03 -5.75
C GLY A 26 5.02 0.65 -6.68
N ALA A 27 4.99 1.99 -6.75
CA ALA A 27 4.03 2.76 -7.54
C ALA A 27 4.10 2.43 -9.03
N ASP A 28 5.30 2.31 -9.60
CA ASP A 28 5.51 1.98 -11.01
C ASP A 28 5.09 0.54 -11.35
N THR A 29 5.46 -0.41 -10.49
CA THR A 29 5.07 -1.82 -10.63
C THR A 29 3.55 -1.96 -10.58
N PHE A 30 2.92 -1.31 -9.60
CA PHE A 30 1.48 -1.30 -9.45
C PHE A 30 0.79 -0.67 -10.67
N ALA A 31 1.23 0.52 -11.10
CA ALA A 31 0.67 1.22 -12.26
C ALA A 31 0.76 0.35 -13.52
N THR A 32 1.92 -0.24 -13.77
CA THR A 32 2.15 -1.15 -14.89
C THR A 32 1.27 -2.40 -14.79
N SER A 33 1.05 -2.94 -13.60
CA SER A 33 0.19 -4.11 -13.39
C SER A 33 -1.27 -3.80 -13.64
N CYS A 34 -1.74 -2.63 -13.20
CA CYS A 34 -3.09 -2.16 -13.45
C CYS A 34 -3.34 -1.94 -14.95
N THR A 35 -2.43 -1.27 -15.66
CA THR A 35 -2.58 -1.02 -17.11
C THR A 35 -2.46 -2.29 -17.95
N ALA A 36 -1.68 -3.27 -17.49
CA ALA A 36 -1.54 -4.57 -18.16
C ALA A 36 -2.63 -5.59 -17.76
N GLY A 37 -3.58 -5.24 -16.89
CA GLY A 37 -4.63 -6.16 -16.43
C GLY A 37 -4.11 -7.35 -15.59
N ARG A 38 -2.96 -7.20 -14.92
CA ARG A 38 -2.39 -8.27 -14.09
C ARG A 38 -3.12 -8.35 -12.74
N SER A 39 -3.73 -9.52 -12.49
CA SER A 39 -4.38 -9.83 -11.23
C SER A 39 -3.38 -10.27 -10.16
N GLY A 40 -3.59 -9.83 -8.92
CA GLY A 40 -2.89 -10.33 -7.73
C GLY A 40 -3.65 -11.42 -6.97
N ILE A 41 -4.78 -11.90 -7.53
CA ILE A 41 -5.62 -12.92 -6.92
C ILE A 41 -5.07 -14.32 -7.23
N PHE A 42 -5.02 -15.19 -6.22
CA PHE A 42 -4.62 -16.58 -6.33
C PHE A 42 -5.40 -17.44 -5.34
N ALA A 43 -5.45 -18.77 -5.56
CA ALA A 43 -6.00 -19.71 -4.59
C ALA A 43 -5.03 -19.87 -3.42
N LEU A 44 -5.50 -19.79 -2.17
CA LEU A 44 -4.67 -19.91 -0.96
C LEU A 44 -4.81 -21.32 -0.36
N PRO A 45 -3.90 -22.28 -0.68
CA PRO A 45 -4.08 -23.69 -0.31
C PRO A 45 -3.88 -23.95 1.18
N GLU A 46 -3.17 -23.04 1.87
CA GLU A 46 -2.81 -23.14 3.29
C GLU A 46 -3.95 -22.73 4.23
N PHE A 47 -5.03 -22.15 3.67
CA PHE A 47 -6.22 -21.84 4.45
C PHE A 47 -7.15 -23.06 4.43
N PRO A 48 -7.48 -23.70 5.58
CA PRO A 48 -8.36 -24.86 5.59
C PRO A 48 -9.75 -24.41 5.14
N ASP A 49 -10.08 -24.71 3.88
CA ASP A 49 -11.29 -24.29 3.16
C ASP A 49 -12.62 -24.84 3.74
N GLY A 50 -12.60 -25.47 4.91
CA GLY A 50 -13.74 -26.24 5.43
C GLY A 50 -15.05 -25.44 5.61
N ASN A 51 -14.96 -24.10 5.77
CA ASN A 51 -16.12 -23.26 6.08
C ASN A 51 -16.26 -21.98 5.22
N LEU A 52 -15.34 -21.70 4.28
CA LEU A 52 -15.42 -20.51 3.43
C LEU A 52 -15.95 -20.86 2.04
N LYS A 53 -16.76 -19.96 1.46
CA LYS A 53 -17.33 -20.14 0.12
C LYS A 53 -16.33 -19.94 -1.03
N SER A 54 -15.12 -19.44 -0.73
CA SER A 54 -14.09 -19.11 -1.70
C SER A 54 -12.71 -19.25 -1.06
N SER A 55 -11.78 -19.85 -1.79
CA SER A 55 -10.36 -19.96 -1.45
C SER A 55 -9.50 -18.90 -2.16
N ALA A 56 -10.13 -17.99 -2.91
CA ALA A 56 -9.44 -16.91 -3.59
C ALA A 56 -8.97 -15.83 -2.59
N ALA A 57 -7.69 -15.48 -2.66
CA ALA A 57 -7.06 -14.46 -1.85
C ALA A 57 -6.16 -13.55 -2.70
N ALA A 58 -5.75 -12.41 -2.14
CA ALA A 58 -4.77 -11.53 -2.74
C ALA A 58 -3.81 -11.05 -1.65
N GLN A 59 -2.78 -11.84 -1.38
CA GLN A 59 -1.75 -11.49 -0.40
C GLN A 59 -0.60 -10.75 -1.09
N VAL A 60 -0.05 -9.74 -0.42
CA VAL A 60 1.29 -9.24 -0.74
C VAL A 60 2.29 -10.32 -0.36
N ARG A 61 2.87 -10.99 -1.36
CA ARG A 61 3.90 -12.04 -1.19
C ARG A 61 5.29 -11.44 -1.05
N ASP A 62 6.24 -12.22 -0.54
CA ASP A 62 7.66 -11.87 -0.46
C ASP A 62 7.96 -10.54 0.24
N PHE A 63 7.10 -10.16 1.18
CA PHE A 63 7.24 -8.93 1.96
C PHE A 63 7.93 -9.21 3.28
N ASP A 64 9.15 -8.70 3.43
CA ASP A 64 9.94 -8.78 4.65
C ASP A 64 10.04 -7.41 5.33
N PRO A 65 9.38 -7.22 6.50
CA PRO A 65 9.45 -5.94 7.23
C PRO A 65 10.85 -5.63 7.75
N THR A 66 11.71 -6.64 7.95
CA THR A 66 13.04 -6.44 8.55
C THR A 66 14.01 -5.71 7.62
N THR A 67 13.64 -5.54 6.35
CA THR A 67 14.40 -4.75 5.37
C THR A 67 14.37 -3.24 5.64
N PHE A 68 13.43 -2.75 6.46
CA PHE A 68 13.29 -1.31 6.73
C PHE A 68 12.94 -0.98 8.19
N MET A 69 12.84 -1.96 9.08
CA MET A 69 12.63 -1.75 10.52
C MET A 69 13.29 -2.85 11.35
N ASP A 70 13.62 -2.55 12.60
CA ASP A 70 14.26 -3.51 13.50
C ASP A 70 13.32 -4.68 13.82
N PHE A 71 13.89 -5.88 13.97
CA PHE A 71 13.14 -7.10 14.26
C PHE A 71 12.24 -6.98 15.51
N ALA A 72 12.75 -6.30 16.55
CA ALA A 72 12.00 -6.07 17.79
C ALA A 72 10.76 -5.20 17.57
N GLU A 73 10.82 -4.22 16.66
CA GLU A 73 9.69 -3.36 16.32
C GLU A 73 8.71 -4.08 15.39
N ALA A 74 9.22 -4.79 14.38
CA ALA A 74 8.42 -5.59 13.46
C ALA A 74 7.56 -6.63 14.19
N ARG A 75 8.03 -7.18 15.32
CA ARG A 75 7.26 -8.14 16.12
C ARG A 75 6.14 -7.48 16.94
N ARG A 76 6.21 -6.17 17.20
CA ARG A 76 5.30 -5.46 18.11
C ARG A 76 4.07 -4.87 17.42
N VAL A 77 4.09 -4.78 16.08
CA VAL A 77 3.00 -4.17 15.31
C VAL A 77 2.39 -5.18 14.34
N PRO A 78 1.10 -5.05 13.99
CA PRO A 78 0.47 -5.98 13.05
C PRO A 78 1.02 -5.78 11.64
N ARG A 79 0.93 -6.81 10.78
CA ARG A 79 1.39 -6.79 9.38
C ARG A 79 0.91 -5.56 8.61
N MET A 80 -0.32 -5.10 8.84
CA MET A 80 -0.86 -3.89 8.22
C MET A 80 0.04 -2.66 8.43
N VAL A 81 0.61 -2.50 9.62
CA VAL A 81 1.52 -1.38 9.94
C VAL A 81 2.80 -1.48 9.13
N HIS A 82 3.33 -2.68 8.92
CA HIS A 82 4.51 -2.87 8.07
C HIS A 82 4.25 -2.42 6.64
N LEU A 83 3.11 -2.85 6.05
CA LEU A 83 2.73 -2.48 4.69
C LEU A 83 2.52 -0.96 4.58
N ALA A 84 1.83 -0.37 5.55
CA ALA A 84 1.58 1.07 5.59
C ALA A 84 2.87 1.88 5.74
N LEU A 85 3.81 1.43 6.58
CA LEU A 85 5.09 2.08 6.76
C LEU A 85 5.93 2.02 5.48
N ALA A 86 6.03 0.85 4.85
CA ALA A 86 6.74 0.69 3.58
C ALA A 86 6.16 1.59 2.48
N ALA A 87 4.83 1.60 2.30
CA ALA A 87 4.17 2.48 1.34
C ALA A 87 4.38 3.97 1.67
N SER A 88 4.34 4.35 2.95
CA SER A 88 4.55 5.74 3.36
C SER A 88 5.99 6.21 3.09
N ARG A 89 6.98 5.34 3.30
CA ARG A 89 8.39 5.63 3.00
C ARG A 89 8.60 5.84 1.51
N GLU A 90 8.00 5.00 0.66
CA GLU A 90 8.02 5.19 -0.79
C GLU A 90 7.34 6.51 -1.19
N ALA A 91 6.18 6.82 -0.62
CA ALA A 91 5.47 8.06 -0.89
C ALA A 91 6.33 9.29 -0.55
N LEU A 92 7.02 9.29 0.59
CA LEU A 92 7.93 10.38 0.98
C LEU A 92 9.10 10.49 0.01
N ALA A 93 9.75 9.37 -0.33
CA ALA A 93 10.87 9.35 -1.28
C ALA A 93 10.45 9.89 -2.66
N SER A 94 9.27 9.50 -3.16
CA SER A 94 8.72 9.99 -4.43
C SER A 94 8.33 11.48 -4.41
N SER A 95 8.05 12.03 -3.21
CA SER A 95 7.69 13.44 -3.02
C SER A 95 8.85 14.42 -2.98
N ASN A 96 10.09 13.93 -3.15
CA ASN A 96 11.34 14.70 -3.09
C ASN A 96 11.50 15.44 -1.74
N PHE A 97 11.17 14.72 -0.66
CA PHE A 97 11.27 15.17 0.73
C PHE A 97 12.60 14.78 1.38
#